data_AF-A0A497T8T7-F1
#
_entry.id   AF-A0A497T8T7-F1
#
_cell.length_a   1.000
_cell.length_b   1.000
_cell.length_c   1.000
_cell.angle_alpha   90.00
_cell.angle_beta   90.00
_cell.angle_gamma   90.00
#
_symmetry.space_group_name_H-M   'P 1'
#
loop_
_entity.id
_entity.type
_entity.pdbx_description
1 polymer ?
#
loop_
_entity_poly.entity_id
_entity_poly.type
_entity_poly.pdbx_seq_one_letter_code
_entity_poly.pdbx_strand_id
1 'polypeptide(L)'
;MLKVAEHVLVPKHEILPEEEKKKLLERLHVTEAELPKIFIDDPAIKHLKPKPGDVIKMTRRSPTAGETFYYRVVIERKKEVEELEELEETEEEVGEG
;
A
#
# COMPACT_ATOMS: atom_id res chain seq x y z
N MET A 1 -2.41 28.29 10.91
CA MET A 1 -2.15 27.12 10.04
C MET A 1 -1.11 26.23 10.72
N LEU A 2 -1.55 25.16 11.38
CA LEU A 2 -0.66 24.15 11.95
C LEU A 2 -0.29 23.16 10.84
N LYS A 3 0.98 23.17 10.42
CA LYS A 3 1.51 22.13 9.52
C LYS A 3 1.59 20.83 10.32
N VAL A 4 0.72 19.87 10.02
CA VAL A 4 0.61 18.55 10.69
C VAL A 4 1.82 17.64 10.37
N ALA A 5 2.87 18.15 9.74
CA ALA A 5 4.01 17.38 9.25
C ALA A 5 5.06 17.04 10.33
N GLU A 6 4.98 17.60 11.53
CA GLU A 6 6.02 17.45 12.56
C GLU A 6 5.46 17.07 13.95
N HIS A 7 4.30 16.41 14.00
CA HIS A 7 3.94 15.70 15.22
C HIS A 7 4.92 14.54 15.40
N VAL A 8 5.53 14.46 16.58
CA VAL A 8 6.47 13.42 17.08
C VAL A 8 6.00 11.95 16.86
N LEU A 9 4.79 11.76 16.33
CA LEU A 9 4.06 10.50 16.20
C LEU A 9 3.92 9.99 14.75
N VAL A 10 4.36 10.74 13.72
CA VAL A 10 4.29 10.24 12.34
C VAL A 10 5.48 9.31 12.07
N PRO A 11 5.25 8.02 11.76
CA PRO A 11 6.33 7.09 11.44
C PRO A 11 7.02 7.50 10.13
N LYS A 12 8.32 7.20 10.01
CA LYS A 12 9.06 7.39 8.76
C LYS A 12 8.65 6.32 7.76
N HIS A 13 8.39 6.69 6.52
CA HIS A 13 8.01 5.78 5.43
C HIS A 13 9.13 5.75 4.38
N GLU A 14 9.57 4.55 4.02
CA GLU A 14 10.65 4.34 3.05
C GLU A 14 10.28 3.18 2.12
N ILE A 15 10.59 3.30 0.82
CA ILE A 15 10.41 2.20 -0.14
C ILE A 15 11.56 1.22 0.07
N LEU A 16 11.23 -0.06 0.27
CA LEU A 16 12.22 -1.11 0.48
C LEU A 16 12.81 -1.55 -0.87
N PRO A 17 14.15 -1.62 -1.02
CA PRO A 17 14.79 -2.14 -2.22
C PRO A 17 14.38 -3.59 -2.50
N GLU A 18 14.37 -4.00 -3.77
CA GLU A 18 13.94 -5.37 -4.15
C GLU A 18 14.77 -6.47 -3.45
N GLU A 19 16.08 -6.25 -3.28
CA GLU A 19 16.95 -7.22 -2.58
C GLU A 19 16.58 -7.37 -1.10
N GLU A 20 16.26 -6.27 -0.43
CA GLU A 20 15.82 -6.29 0.97
C GLU A 20 14.41 -6.85 1.10
N LYS A 21 13.52 -6.53 0.15
CA LYS A 21 12.17 -7.10 0.06
C LYS A 21 12.22 -8.63 0.01
N LYS A 22 13.02 -9.20 -0.88
CA LYS A 22 13.17 -10.67 -1.00
C LYS A 22 13.63 -11.29 0.31
N LYS A 23 14.71 -10.75 0.90
CA LYS A 23 15.23 -11.22 2.19
C LYS A 23 14.21 -11.13 3.33
N LEU A 24 13.40 -10.07 3.34
CA LEU A 24 12.36 -9.87 4.34
C LEU A 24 11.26 -10.93 4.22
N LEU A 25 10.75 -11.16 3.00
CA LEU A 25 9.72 -12.14 2.72
C LEU A 25 10.18 -13.56 3.05
N GLU A 26 11.42 -13.90 2.69
CA GLU A 26 12.05 -15.17 3.06
C GLU A 26 12.17 -15.33 4.57
N ARG A 27 12.66 -14.30 5.29
CA ARG A 27 12.83 -14.33 6.75
C ARG A 27 11.50 -14.48 7.49
N LEU A 28 10.45 -13.84 7.00
CA LEU A 28 9.12 -13.90 7.59
C LEU A 28 8.31 -15.11 7.12
N HIS A 29 8.77 -15.82 6.09
CA HIS A 29 8.05 -16.91 5.42
C HIS A 29 6.64 -16.50 4.97
N VAL A 30 6.51 -15.27 4.45
CA VAL A 30 5.26 -14.73 3.92
C VAL A 30 5.44 -14.23 2.49
N THR A 31 4.34 -14.16 1.77
CA THR A 31 4.24 -13.57 0.43
C THR A 31 3.87 -12.09 0.51
N GLU A 32 4.10 -11.36 -0.59
CA GLU A 32 3.73 -9.94 -0.68
C GLU A 32 2.23 -9.71 -0.44
N ALA A 33 1.40 -10.65 -0.88
CA ALA A 33 -0.06 -10.59 -0.72
C ALA A 33 -0.53 -10.73 0.74
N GLU A 34 0.28 -11.35 1.59
CA GLU A 34 0.01 -11.55 3.01
C GLU A 34 0.44 -10.35 3.87
N LEU A 35 1.21 -9.42 3.30
CA LEU A 35 1.55 -8.19 3.99
C LEU A 35 0.32 -7.27 4.09
N PRO A 36 0.18 -6.51 5.19
CA PRO A 36 -0.85 -5.48 5.28
C PRO A 36 -0.76 -4.52 4.10
N LYS A 37 -1.90 -4.18 3.52
CA LYS A 37 -1.96 -3.41 2.28
C LYS A 37 -2.03 -1.91 2.56
N ILE A 38 -1.46 -1.11 1.66
CA ILE A 38 -1.59 0.34 1.63
C ILE A 38 -1.89 0.78 0.20
N PHE A 39 -2.81 1.71 0.03
CA PHE A 39 -3.15 2.16 -1.32
C PHE A 39 -2.10 3.11 -1.87
N ILE A 40 -1.87 3.06 -3.17
CA ILE A 40 -0.95 3.96 -3.88
C ILE A 40 -1.33 5.45 -3.74
N ASP A 41 -2.62 5.74 -3.51
CA ASP A 41 -3.16 7.08 -3.31
C ASP A 41 -3.09 7.55 -1.85
N ASP A 42 -2.57 6.74 -0.92
CA ASP A 42 -2.47 7.07 0.50
C ASP A 42 -1.58 8.32 0.72
N PRO A 43 -2.08 9.37 1.39
CA PRO A 43 -1.34 10.61 1.64
C PRO A 43 0.02 10.40 2.32
N ALA A 44 0.17 9.36 3.13
CA ALA A 44 1.39 9.06 3.87
C ALA A 44 2.53 8.59 2.96
N ILE A 45 2.25 8.00 1.79
CA ILE A 45 3.27 7.46 0.88
C ILE A 45 3.28 8.14 -0.49
N LYS A 46 2.27 8.95 -0.83
CA LYS A 46 2.14 9.62 -2.13
C LYS A 46 3.37 10.41 -2.55
N HIS A 47 4.09 11.02 -1.60
CA HIS A 47 5.31 11.78 -1.86
C HIS A 47 6.51 10.92 -2.29
N LEU A 48 6.50 9.62 -1.98
CA LEU A 48 7.53 8.65 -2.34
C LEU A 48 7.38 8.12 -3.78
N LYS A 49 6.24 8.39 -4.44
CA LYS A 49 5.88 7.86 -5.77
C LYS A 49 6.07 6.33 -5.88
N PRO A 50 5.47 5.54 -4.97
CA PRO A 50 5.60 4.09 -5.01
C PRO A 50 4.84 3.51 -6.21
N LYS A 51 5.22 2.29 -6.59
CA LYS A 51 4.52 1.47 -7.58
C LYS A 51 3.73 0.35 -6.90
N PRO A 52 2.68 -0.18 -7.54
CA PRO A 52 1.99 -1.37 -7.05
C PRO A 52 2.98 -2.53 -6.92
N GLY A 53 2.93 -3.25 -5.79
CA GLY A 53 3.90 -4.31 -5.45
C GLY A 53 5.17 -3.84 -4.73
N ASP A 54 5.36 -2.53 -4.55
CA ASP A 54 6.39 -2.02 -3.66
C ASP A 54 6.05 -2.32 -2.19
N VAL A 55 7.07 -2.51 -1.37
CA VAL A 55 6.92 -2.68 0.08
C VAL A 55 7.41 -1.43 0.79
N ILE A 56 6.53 -0.80 1.56
CA ILE A 56 6.82 0.36 2.37
C ILE A 56 7.24 -0.10 3.77
N LYS A 57 8.44 0.29 4.18
CA LYS A 57 8.93 0.16 5.54
C LYS A 57 8.53 1.39 6.35
N MET A 58 7.87 1.13 7.47
CA MET A 58 7.45 2.14 8.43
C MET A 58 8.29 1.99 9.70
N THR A 59 9.06 3.01 10.04
CA THR A 59 9.87 3.02 11.27
C THR A 59 9.18 3.89 12.32
N ARG A 60 8.77 3.28 13.43
CA ARG A 60 8.15 3.97 14.58
C ARG A 60 9.03 3.87 15.81
N ARG A 61 9.26 5.01 16.48
CA ARG A 61 9.86 5.05 17.82
C ARG A 61 8.80 4.77 18.87
N SER A 62 8.98 3.68 19.62
CA SER A 62 8.20 3.32 20.78
C SER A 62 9.02 3.60 22.05
N PRO A 63 8.45 4.27 23.06
CA PRO A 63 9.12 4.51 24.33
C PRO A 63 9.56 3.22 25.05
N THR A 64 8.86 2.11 24.81
CA THR A 64 9.08 0.83 25.51
C THR A 64 9.92 -0.18 24.72
N ALA A 65 9.88 -0.12 23.39
CA ALA A 65 10.49 -1.13 22.51
C ALA A 65 11.60 -0.56 21.62
N GLY A 66 11.95 0.72 21.76
CA GLY A 66 12.92 1.38 20.90
C GLY A 66 12.35 1.63 19.50
N GLU A 67 12.99 1.11 18.46
CA GLU A 67 12.52 1.26 17.07
C GLU A 67 11.81 -0.02 16.60
N THR A 68 10.57 0.12 16.13
CA THR A 68 9.78 -0.96 15.57
C THR A 68 9.56 -0.73 14.07
N PHE A 69 9.71 -1.80 13.29
CA PHE A 69 9.54 -1.79 11.85
C PHE A 69 8.23 -2.49 11.46
N TYR A 70 7.42 -1.82 10.66
CA TYR A 70 6.24 -2.39 10.02
C TYR A 70 6.43 -2.36 8.51
N TYR A 71 5.85 -3.33 7.81
CA TYR A 71 5.98 -3.47 6.36
C TYR A 71 4.59 -3.57 5.75
N ARG A 72 4.34 -2.79 4.70
CA ARG A 72 3.06 -2.79 3.97
C ARG A 72 3.29 -2.89 2.47
N VAL A 73 2.47 -3.67 1.78
CA VAL A 73 2.51 -3.77 0.31
C VAL A 73 1.61 -2.72 -0.34
N VAL A 74 2.12 -2.07 -1.38
CA VAL A 74 1.39 -1.04 -2.13
C VAL A 74 0.45 -1.72 -3.12
N ILE A 75 -0.82 -1.34 -3.08
CA ILE A 75 -1.86 -1.83 -3.99
C ILE A 75 -2.55 -0.66 -4.70
N GLU A 76 -3.07 -0.93 -5.89
CA GLU A 76 -3.99 0.00 -6.56
C GLU A 76 -5.38 -0.14 -5.96
N ARG A 77 -6.07 0.99 -5.81
CA ARG A 77 -7.50 0.96 -5.59
C ARG A 77 -8.11 0.51 -6.91
N LYS A 78 -8.75 -0.67 -6.94
CA LYS A 78 -9.74 -0.96 -7.97
C LYS A 78 -10.81 0.13 -7.84
N LYS A 79 -10.71 1.17 -8.66
CA LYS A 79 -11.88 1.99 -8.96
C LYS A 79 -12.79 1.03 -9.73
N GLU A 80 -14.03 0.89 -9.28
CA GLU A 80 -15.30 0.90 -10.03
C GLU A 80 -15.26 0.86 -11.58
N VAL A 81 -14.30 0.15 -12.18
CA VAL A 81 -14.20 -0.10 -13.62
C VAL A 81 -14.79 -1.48 -13.91
N GLU A 82 -14.77 -2.40 -12.93
CA GLU A 82 -15.56 -3.65 -12.98
C GLU A 82 -17.09 -3.36 -12.97
N GLU A 83 -17.55 -2.33 -12.26
CA GLU A 83 -18.99 -2.00 -12.19
C GLU A 83 -19.52 -1.32 -13.48
N LEU A 84 -18.63 -0.85 -14.36
CA LEU A 84 -19.00 -0.32 -15.68
C LEU A 84 -18.91 -1.40 -16.77
N GLU A 85 -17.94 -2.31 -16.70
CA GLU A 85 -17.86 -3.47 -17.61
C GLU A 85 -19.06 -4.42 -17.41
N GLU A 86 -19.53 -4.64 -16.18
CA GLU A 86 -20.74 -5.43 -15.90
C GLU A 86 -22.03 -4.77 -16.43
N LEU A 87 -22.08 -3.45 -16.54
CA LEU A 87 -23.24 -2.73 -17.10
C LEU A 87 -23.26 -2.78 -18.63
N GLU A 88 -22.11 -2.66 -19.29
CA GLU A 88 -22.00 -2.76 -20.75
C GLU A 88 -22.36 -4.17 -21.26
N GLU A 89 -21.96 -5.24 -20.55
CA GLU A 89 -22.35 -6.61 -20.89
C GLU A 89 -23.88 -6.84 -20.77
N THR A 90 -24.54 -6.21 -19.79
CA THR A 90 -26.00 -6.33 -19.63
C THR A 90 -26.80 -5.53 -20.66
N GLU A 91 -26.25 -4.47 -21.25
CA GLU A 91 -26.95 -3.69 -22.29
C GLU A 91 -26.88 -4.38 -23.66
N GLU A 92 -25.82 -5.15 -23.95
CA GLU A 92 -25.69 -5.93 -25.18
C GLU A 92 -26.65 -7.13 -25.23
N GLU A 93 -26.93 -7.81 -24.10
CA GLU A 93 -27.87 -8.95 -24.06
C GLU A 93 -29.34 -8.57 -24.27
N VAL A 94 -29.73 -7.32 -23.97
CA VAL A 94 -31.12 -6.84 -24.15
C VAL A 94 -31.34 -6.30 -25.57
N GLY A 95 -30.27 -6.06 -26.34
CA GLY A 95 -30.31 -5.50 -27.69
C GLY A 95 -30.57 -6.50 -28.83
N GLU A 96 -30.49 -7.81 -28.57
CA GLU A 96 -30.66 -8.86 -29.61
C GLU A 96 -31.93 -9.72 -29.42
N GLY A 97 -32.93 -9.25 -28.67
CA GLY A 97 -34.21 -9.93 -28.40
C GLY A 97 -35.43 -9.39 -29.13
#